data_AF-A0A2S9YBW6-F1
#
_entry.id   AF-A0A2S9YBW6-F1
#
_cell.length_a   1.000
_cell.length_b   1.000
_cell.length_c   1.000
_cell.angle_alpha   90.00
_cell.angle_beta   90.00
_cell.angle_gamma   90.00
#
_symmetry.space_group_name_H-M   'P 1'
#
loop_
_entity.id
_entity.type
_entity.pdbx_description
1 polymer ?
#
loop_
_entity_poly.entity_id
_entity_poly.type
_entity_poly.pdbx_seq_one_letter_code
_entity_poly.pdbx_strand_id
1 'polypeptide(L)'
;MTNMSAGGEARGDFAGTGGELLGQLFVGYLLTVITFGIYMPWFMCKFANFIAERVTYGPTAKGTVRFKFEGEGGQLFVTFLVGYLLTVITFGIYGPWFMCKLAKFFTDNATVSADDGSVYKPRFDGTGGDLFVTFLVGYLLTAITFGIYGPWFMCKMNKWFSENTKITKNGQDVGGLDFVGEGGELLVTFIVGYLLTLVTFGIYMAWFQVKMIKFNADNTKINVDGHRLGMRFTGEGGELFVMFLVGYLLTIVTLGFYMFWFMAKMLKWQLSNTVVFVEGGAPMGVGMGGGQVQQLGGPPQGQMPYGQPPQPQLGQAPGMGQQPGYGAPPQGGGYGGPPQGGGYGGPPQGGGYA
;
A
#
# COMPACT_ATOMS: atom_id res chain seq x y z
N MET A 1 -22.89 16.87 1.95
CA MET A 1 -22.65 16.34 0.60
C MET A 1 -21.22 15.83 0.57
N THR A 2 -21.05 14.51 0.55
CA THR A 2 -19.72 13.88 0.52
C THR A 2 -19.18 13.98 -0.90
N ASN A 3 -18.02 14.61 -1.09
CA ASN A 3 -17.32 14.54 -2.38
C ASN A 3 -16.98 13.08 -2.66
N MET A 4 -17.65 12.49 -3.66
CA MET A 4 -17.16 11.27 -4.29
C MET A 4 -15.82 11.63 -4.93
N SER A 5 -14.72 11.04 -4.45
CA SER A 5 -13.47 11.08 -5.19
C SER A 5 -13.70 10.40 -6.53
N ALA A 6 -13.64 11.16 -7.63
CA ALA A 6 -13.89 10.66 -8.98
C ALA A 6 -12.78 9.74 -9.52
N GLY A 7 -11.80 9.38 -8.67
CA GLY A 7 -10.84 8.30 -8.87
C GLY A 7 -10.98 7.29 -7.74
N GLY A 8 -10.79 6.00 -8.05
CA GLY A 8 -10.93 4.87 -7.11
C GLY A 8 -9.79 4.79 -6.08
N GLU A 9 -9.53 5.90 -5.40
CA GLU A 9 -8.58 6.03 -4.29
C GLU A 9 -9.32 5.97 -2.95
N ALA A 10 -8.88 5.09 -2.06
CA ALA A 10 -9.35 4.98 -0.69
C ALA A 10 -8.24 5.37 0.29
N ARG A 11 -8.58 6.13 1.34
CA ARG A 11 -7.62 6.56 2.37
C ARG A 11 -7.84 5.78 3.65
N GLY A 12 -6.75 5.54 4.37
CA GLY A 12 -6.81 5.06 5.74
C GLY A 12 -7.34 6.14 6.69
N ASP A 13 -8.11 5.76 7.70
CA ASP A 13 -8.38 6.61 8.87
C ASP A 13 -8.15 5.82 10.17
N PHE A 14 -7.85 6.57 11.23
CA PHE A 14 -7.73 6.06 12.60
C PHE A 14 -8.70 6.79 13.53
N ALA A 15 -9.63 6.03 14.09
CA ALA A 15 -10.65 6.50 15.03
C ALA A 15 -10.25 6.35 16.51
N GLY A 16 -9.01 5.96 16.80
CA GLY A 16 -8.49 5.85 18.18
C GLY A 16 -7.96 7.17 18.72
N THR A 17 -8.19 7.43 20.01
CA THR A 17 -7.75 8.64 20.71
C THR A 17 -6.52 8.40 21.59
N GLY A 18 -5.81 9.48 21.95
CA GLY A 18 -4.66 9.42 22.88
C GLY A 18 -5.03 8.91 24.27
N GLY A 19 -6.25 9.16 24.74
CA GLY A 19 -6.73 8.66 26.04
C GLY A 19 -7.01 7.15 26.04
N GLU A 20 -7.57 6.61 24.95
CA GLU A 20 -7.76 5.17 24.79
C GLU A 20 -6.41 4.44 24.64
N LEU A 21 -5.48 5.03 23.89
CA LEU A 21 -4.11 4.53 23.77
C LEU A 21 -3.36 4.57 25.11
N LEU A 22 -3.48 5.65 25.89
CA LEU A 22 -2.99 5.72 27.27
C LEU A 22 -3.56 4.56 28.09
N GLY A 23 -4.88 4.36 28.09
CA GLY A 23 -5.53 3.29 28.85
C GLY A 23 -5.00 1.89 28.50
N GLN A 24 -4.86 1.58 27.20
CA GLN A 24 -4.35 0.27 26.77
C GLN A 24 -2.86 0.10 27.04
N LEU A 25 -2.04 1.09 26.68
CA LEU A 25 -0.59 1.02 26.81
C LEU A 25 -0.15 1.06 28.28
N PHE A 26 -0.78 1.87 29.12
CA PHE A 26 -0.49 1.93 30.56
C PHE A 26 -0.84 0.63 31.28
N VAL A 27 -2.06 0.12 31.11
CA VAL A 27 -2.49 -1.15 31.74
C VAL A 27 -1.66 -2.31 31.20
N GLY A 28 -1.41 -2.35 29.88
CA GLY A 28 -0.60 -3.38 29.25
C GLY A 28 0.85 -3.40 29.74
N TYR A 29 1.48 -2.22 29.82
CA TYR A 29 2.84 -2.07 30.35
C TYR A 29 2.90 -2.45 31.85
N LEU A 30 1.97 -1.95 32.66
CA LEU A 30 1.90 -2.25 34.09
C LEU A 30 1.78 -3.76 34.36
N LEU A 31 0.86 -4.44 33.67
CA LEU A 31 0.70 -5.89 33.78
C LEU A 31 1.93 -6.64 33.26
N THR A 32 2.55 -6.18 32.17
CA THR A 32 3.78 -6.78 31.63
C THR A 32 4.94 -6.65 32.62
N VAL A 33 5.10 -5.51 33.30
CA VAL A 33 6.14 -5.31 34.33
C VAL A 33 5.87 -6.19 35.56
N ILE A 34 4.65 -6.17 36.10
CA ILE A 34 4.28 -6.95 37.31
C ILE A 34 4.42 -8.46 37.07
N THR A 35 4.19 -8.93 35.84
CA THR A 35 4.32 -10.35 35.45
C THR A 35 5.70 -10.69 34.87
N PHE A 36 6.71 -9.83 35.02
CA PHE A 36 8.07 -10.03 34.52
C PHE A 36 8.14 -10.43 33.03
N GLY A 37 7.34 -9.77 32.19
CA GLY A 37 7.25 -9.99 30.75
C GLY A 37 6.20 -11.00 30.32
N ILE A 38 5.68 -11.84 31.22
CA ILE A 38 4.76 -12.94 30.87
C ILE A 38 3.49 -12.43 30.18
N TYR A 39 2.92 -11.30 30.62
CA TYR A 39 1.68 -10.75 30.02
C TYR A 39 1.85 -10.16 28.59
N MET A 40 3.09 -9.98 28.11
CA MET A 40 3.38 -9.32 26.83
C MET A 40 2.58 -9.89 25.62
N PRO A 41 2.39 -11.22 25.46
CA PRO A 41 1.60 -11.80 24.37
C PRO A 41 0.12 -11.41 24.40
N TRP A 42 -0.51 -11.41 25.58
CA TRP A 42 -1.89 -10.95 25.75
C TRP A 42 -2.03 -9.46 25.45
N PHE A 43 -1.05 -8.66 25.88
CA PHE A 43 -0.99 -7.24 25.54
C PHE A 43 -0.85 -7.00 24.03
N MET A 44 0.02 -7.74 23.34
CA MET A 44 0.19 -7.65 21.89
C MET A 44 -1.11 -8.01 21.13
N CYS A 45 -1.80 -9.09 21.50
CA CYS A 45 -3.09 -9.43 20.88
C CYS A 45 -4.14 -8.35 21.12
N LYS A 46 -4.24 -7.84 22.36
CA LYS A 46 -5.19 -6.78 22.73
C LYS A 46 -4.91 -5.48 21.99
N PHE A 47 -3.63 -5.12 21.83
CA PHE A 47 -3.22 -3.93 21.09
C PHE A 47 -3.45 -4.08 19.59
N ALA A 48 -3.13 -5.25 19.01
CA ALA A 48 -3.41 -5.55 17.60
C ALA A 48 -4.91 -5.46 17.29
N ASN A 49 -5.79 -6.00 18.15
CA ASN A 49 -7.24 -5.85 17.99
C ASN A 49 -7.70 -4.40 18.17
N PHE A 50 -7.21 -3.69 19.18
CA PHE A 50 -7.53 -2.27 19.36
C PHE A 50 -7.17 -1.41 18.14
N ILE A 51 -6.03 -1.67 17.50
CA ILE A 51 -5.68 -1.00 16.24
C ILE A 51 -6.61 -1.46 15.11
N ALA A 52 -6.81 -2.76 14.91
CA ALA A 52 -7.64 -3.30 13.84
C ALA A 52 -9.09 -2.72 13.86
N GLU A 53 -9.73 -2.70 15.02
CA GLU A 53 -11.09 -2.16 15.22
C GLU A 53 -11.20 -0.65 14.94
N ARG A 54 -10.08 0.09 14.99
CA ARG A 54 -10.03 1.55 14.83
C ARG A 54 -9.41 2.01 13.52
N VAL A 55 -8.92 1.08 12.69
CA VAL A 55 -8.46 1.35 11.33
C VAL A 55 -9.57 1.05 10.34
N THR A 56 -9.79 1.96 9.41
CA THR A 56 -10.66 1.76 8.25
C THR A 56 -9.99 2.27 6.98
N TYR A 57 -10.37 1.76 5.81
CA TYR A 57 -10.04 2.37 4.52
C TYR A 57 -11.32 2.63 3.73
N GLY A 58 -11.45 3.84 3.17
CA GLY A 58 -12.60 4.13 2.32
C GLY A 58 -12.67 5.56 1.77
N PRO A 59 -13.72 5.85 0.99
CA PRO A 59 -14.66 4.87 0.43
C PRO A 59 -13.97 4.02 -0.67
N THR A 60 -14.24 2.71 -0.71
CA THR A 60 -13.83 1.83 -1.81
C THR A 60 -15.05 1.46 -2.69
N ALA A 61 -14.81 0.81 -3.83
CA ALA A 61 -15.89 0.23 -4.65
C ALA A 61 -16.76 -0.81 -3.91
N LYS A 62 -16.23 -1.41 -2.82
CA LYS A 62 -16.93 -2.37 -1.94
C LYS A 62 -17.40 -1.73 -0.63
N GLY A 63 -17.46 -0.39 -0.57
CA GLY A 63 -17.75 0.38 0.63
C GLY A 63 -16.52 0.61 1.52
N THR A 64 -16.71 0.75 2.82
CA THR A 64 -15.62 0.88 3.79
C THR A 64 -15.01 -0.49 4.07
N VAL A 65 -13.68 -0.57 4.05
CA VAL A 65 -12.92 -1.74 4.49
C VAL A 65 -12.55 -1.58 5.96
N ARG A 66 -12.79 -2.62 6.75
CA ARG A 66 -12.58 -2.69 8.21
C ARG A 66 -11.73 -3.91 8.55
N PHE A 67 -10.99 -3.83 9.64
CA PHE A 67 -10.09 -4.89 10.09
C PHE A 67 -10.59 -5.46 11.41
N LYS A 68 -10.32 -6.74 11.63
CA LYS A 68 -10.56 -7.44 12.90
C LYS A 68 -9.37 -8.33 13.21
N PHE A 69 -9.04 -8.49 14.48
CA PHE A 69 -7.99 -9.40 14.93
C PHE A 69 -8.51 -10.30 16.05
N GLU A 70 -8.56 -11.60 15.80
CA GLU A 70 -9.18 -12.59 16.71
C GLU A 70 -8.14 -13.44 17.47
N GLY A 71 -6.87 -13.00 17.48
CA GLY A 71 -5.76 -13.79 18.02
C GLY A 71 -5.76 -13.94 19.54
N GLU A 72 -5.61 -15.18 20.00
CA GLU A 72 -5.61 -15.52 21.43
C GLU A 72 -4.22 -15.34 22.07
N GLY A 73 -4.15 -14.57 23.16
CA GLY A 73 -2.90 -14.31 23.89
C GLY A 73 -2.21 -15.57 24.44
N GLY A 74 -2.96 -16.62 24.80
CA GLY A 74 -2.40 -17.89 25.28
C GLY A 74 -1.64 -18.67 24.21
N GLN A 75 -2.19 -18.73 22.99
CA GLN A 75 -1.53 -19.33 21.82
C GLN A 75 -0.27 -18.56 21.43
N LEU A 76 -0.33 -17.22 21.48
CA LEU A 76 0.83 -16.37 21.25
C LEU A 76 1.88 -16.56 22.37
N PHE A 77 1.49 -16.73 23.62
CA PHE A 77 2.41 -16.97 24.74
C PHE A 77 3.20 -18.28 24.58
N VAL A 78 2.56 -19.39 24.23
CA VAL A 78 3.28 -20.65 23.96
C VAL A 78 4.25 -20.47 22.78
N THR A 79 3.82 -19.77 21.73
CA THR A 79 4.66 -19.45 20.56
C THR A 79 5.88 -18.60 20.94
N PHE A 80 5.70 -17.57 21.78
CA PHE A 80 6.77 -16.73 22.30
C PHE A 80 7.72 -17.49 23.21
N LEU A 81 7.21 -18.26 24.18
CA LEU A 81 8.02 -18.98 25.15
C LEU A 81 8.93 -20.01 24.46
N VAL A 82 8.34 -20.87 23.62
CA VAL A 82 9.09 -21.88 22.85
C VAL A 82 10.01 -21.21 21.84
N GLY A 83 9.53 -20.17 21.14
CA GLY A 83 10.30 -19.47 20.12
C GLY A 83 11.53 -18.75 20.68
N TYR A 84 11.37 -18.03 21.78
CA TYR A 84 12.45 -17.34 22.48
C TYR A 84 13.46 -18.33 23.07
N LEU A 85 13.00 -19.37 23.77
CA LEU A 85 13.87 -20.39 24.36
C LEU A 85 14.73 -21.10 23.30
N LEU A 86 14.11 -21.54 22.20
CA LEU A 86 14.85 -22.15 21.09
C LEU A 86 15.80 -21.15 20.41
N THR A 87 15.40 -19.88 20.25
CA THR A 87 16.28 -18.85 19.68
C THR A 87 17.50 -18.61 20.55
N VAL A 88 17.36 -18.56 21.89
CA VAL A 88 18.48 -18.41 22.83
C VAL A 88 19.40 -19.64 22.80
N ILE A 89 18.84 -20.85 22.93
CA ILE A 89 19.63 -22.10 22.96
C ILE A 89 20.38 -22.34 21.64
N THR A 90 19.82 -21.92 20.51
CA THR A 90 20.45 -22.03 19.18
C THR A 90 21.28 -20.81 18.78
N PHE A 91 21.61 -19.91 19.72
CA PHE A 91 22.41 -18.70 19.48
C PHE A 91 21.89 -17.82 18.32
N GLY A 92 20.57 -17.67 18.23
CA GLY A 92 19.88 -16.88 17.21
C GLY A 92 19.47 -17.67 15.96
N ILE A 93 19.99 -18.88 15.73
CA ILE A 93 19.75 -19.65 14.50
C ILE A 93 18.26 -19.96 14.29
N TYR A 94 17.51 -20.27 15.36
CA TYR A 94 16.07 -20.53 15.26
C TYR A 94 15.21 -19.26 15.02
N GLY A 95 15.79 -18.06 15.13
CA GLY A 95 15.09 -16.78 14.98
C GLY A 95 14.19 -16.65 13.74
N PRO A 96 14.62 -17.08 12.53
CA PRO A 96 13.80 -17.11 11.32
C PRO A 96 12.54 -17.99 11.44
N TRP A 97 12.64 -19.17 12.04
CA TRP A 97 11.47 -20.03 12.31
C TRP A 97 10.51 -19.38 13.31
N PHE A 98 11.05 -18.69 14.33
CA PHE A 98 10.23 -17.93 15.27
C PHE A 98 9.52 -16.76 14.58
N MET A 99 10.23 -15.97 13.76
CA MET A 99 9.64 -14.89 12.96
C MET A 99 8.52 -15.40 12.03
N CYS A 100 8.73 -16.53 11.34
CA CYS A 100 7.68 -17.14 10.51
C CYS A 100 6.45 -17.58 11.32
N LYS A 101 6.63 -18.09 12.56
CA LYS A 101 5.51 -18.44 13.45
C LYS A 101 4.75 -17.21 13.93
N LEU A 102 5.44 -16.11 14.24
CA LEU A 102 4.80 -14.85 14.60
C LEU A 102 4.03 -14.26 13.40
N ALA A 103 4.63 -14.24 12.21
CA ALA A 103 3.98 -13.79 10.99
C ALA A 103 2.70 -14.61 10.70
N LYS A 104 2.79 -15.96 10.72
CA LYS A 104 1.60 -16.84 10.65
C LYS A 104 0.54 -16.45 11.68
N PHE A 105 0.90 -16.37 12.95
CA PHE A 105 -0.05 -16.05 14.02
C PHE A 105 -0.77 -14.72 13.79
N PHE A 106 -0.05 -13.64 13.46
CA PHE A 106 -0.68 -12.34 13.24
C PHE A 106 -1.50 -12.29 11.95
N THR A 107 -1.05 -12.95 10.90
CA THR A 107 -1.75 -12.98 9.60
C THR A 107 -3.01 -13.84 9.64
N ASP A 108 -2.91 -15.08 10.13
CA ASP A 108 -4.02 -16.05 10.12
C ASP A 108 -5.16 -15.66 11.09
N ASN A 109 -4.87 -14.84 12.11
CA ASN A 109 -5.85 -14.26 13.03
C ASN A 109 -6.36 -12.87 12.61
N ALA A 110 -5.84 -12.30 11.53
CA ALA A 110 -6.38 -11.07 10.95
C ALA A 110 -7.54 -11.39 9.99
N THR A 111 -8.51 -10.48 9.90
CA THR A 111 -9.61 -10.57 8.94
C THR A 111 -9.97 -9.17 8.45
N VAL A 112 -10.27 -9.07 7.16
CA VAL A 112 -10.60 -7.83 6.46
C VAL A 112 -12.01 -7.96 5.91
N SER A 113 -12.91 -7.10 6.33
CA SER A 113 -14.32 -7.11 5.90
C SER A 113 -14.66 -5.81 5.18
N ALA A 114 -15.38 -5.89 4.07
CA ALA A 114 -15.93 -4.74 3.37
C ALA A 114 -17.45 -4.61 3.63
N ASP A 115 -18.00 -3.40 3.51
CA ASP A 115 -19.42 -3.14 3.75
C ASP A 115 -20.34 -3.89 2.74
N ASP A 116 -19.81 -4.42 1.61
CA ASP A 116 -20.51 -5.33 0.69
C ASP A 116 -20.71 -6.76 1.25
N GLY A 117 -20.25 -7.03 2.47
CA GLY A 117 -20.31 -8.34 3.13
C GLY A 117 -19.19 -9.29 2.73
N SER A 118 -18.27 -8.90 1.85
CA SER A 118 -17.12 -9.73 1.48
C SER A 118 -16.05 -9.73 2.56
N VAL A 119 -15.58 -10.93 2.90
CA VAL A 119 -14.59 -11.18 3.96
C VAL A 119 -13.36 -11.83 3.36
N TYR A 120 -12.21 -11.19 3.56
CA TYR A 120 -10.89 -11.64 3.13
C TYR A 120 -10.06 -11.98 4.37
N LYS A 121 -9.32 -13.08 4.32
CA LYS A 121 -8.34 -13.45 5.34
C LYS A 121 -6.97 -13.51 4.68
N PRO A 122 -6.00 -12.67 5.10
CA PRO A 122 -4.64 -12.88 4.65
C PRO A 122 -4.12 -14.19 5.27
N ARG A 123 -3.14 -14.82 4.63
CA ARG A 123 -2.53 -16.07 5.06
C ARG A 123 -1.03 -16.03 4.78
N PHE A 124 -0.20 -16.48 5.72
CA PHE A 124 1.25 -16.45 5.56
C PHE A 124 1.86 -17.85 5.39
N ASP A 125 2.28 -18.21 4.17
CA ASP A 125 2.80 -19.55 3.86
C ASP A 125 4.31 -19.71 4.11
N GLY A 126 5.07 -18.63 4.29
CA GLY A 126 6.54 -18.64 4.32
C GLY A 126 7.20 -19.56 5.36
N THR A 127 8.31 -20.22 4.96
CA THR A 127 9.03 -21.19 5.80
C THR A 127 10.25 -20.58 6.49
N GLY A 128 10.60 -21.10 7.68
CA GLY A 128 11.77 -20.64 8.43
C GLY A 128 13.12 -20.96 7.77
N GLY A 129 13.17 -22.01 6.94
CA GLY A 129 14.41 -22.39 6.23
C GLY A 129 14.76 -21.40 5.12
N ASP A 130 13.78 -21.02 4.30
CA ASP A 130 13.96 -20.04 3.22
C ASP A 130 14.33 -18.66 3.78
N LEU A 131 13.70 -18.30 4.90
CA LEU A 131 14.01 -17.07 5.63
C LEU A 131 15.41 -17.12 6.26
N PHE A 132 15.83 -18.26 6.84
CA PHE A 132 17.17 -18.43 7.39
C PHE A 132 18.26 -18.29 6.30
N VAL A 133 18.11 -18.94 5.15
CA VAL A 133 19.03 -18.77 4.01
C VAL A 133 19.05 -17.31 3.54
N THR A 134 17.90 -16.65 3.49
CA THR A 134 17.79 -15.24 3.13
C THR A 134 18.50 -14.32 4.12
N PHE A 135 18.36 -14.54 5.43
CA PHE A 135 19.12 -13.84 6.47
C PHE A 135 20.62 -14.12 6.38
N LEU A 136 21.04 -15.38 6.26
CA LEU A 136 22.45 -15.78 6.23
C LEU A 136 23.20 -15.11 5.07
N VAL A 137 22.65 -15.22 3.85
CA VAL A 137 23.22 -14.57 2.65
C VAL A 137 23.13 -13.05 2.76
N GLY A 138 22.01 -12.52 3.26
CA GLY A 138 21.79 -11.08 3.42
C GLY A 138 22.80 -10.42 4.37
N TYR A 139 22.98 -10.97 5.56
CA TYR A 139 23.96 -10.48 6.54
C TYR A 139 25.39 -10.67 6.07
N LEU A 140 25.73 -11.81 5.46
CA LEU A 140 27.08 -12.06 4.94
C LEU A 140 27.47 -11.04 3.86
N LEU A 141 26.61 -10.83 2.86
CA LEU A 141 26.84 -9.84 1.81
C LEU A 141 26.85 -8.41 2.36
N THR A 142 25.96 -8.08 3.31
CA THR A 142 25.95 -6.77 3.97
C THR A 142 27.24 -6.52 4.76
N ALA A 143 27.78 -7.53 5.44
CA ALA A 143 29.04 -7.41 6.18
C ALA A 143 30.24 -7.24 5.25
N ILE A 144 30.40 -8.09 4.22
CA ILE A 144 31.52 -8.03 3.27
C ILE A 144 31.52 -6.72 2.46
N THR A 145 30.34 -6.16 2.18
CA THR A 145 30.18 -4.88 1.47
C THR A 145 30.13 -3.65 2.40
N PHE A 146 30.48 -3.80 3.69
CA PHE A 146 30.46 -2.72 4.68
C PHE A 146 29.14 -1.93 4.73
N GLY A 147 28.01 -2.63 4.63
CA GLY A 147 26.66 -2.07 4.68
C GLY A 147 26.05 -1.76 3.31
N ILE A 148 26.84 -1.70 2.23
CA ILE A 148 26.36 -1.28 0.89
C ILE A 148 25.27 -2.21 0.35
N TYR A 149 25.32 -3.52 0.63
CA TYR A 149 24.27 -4.47 0.22
C TYR A 149 22.95 -4.36 1.03
N GLY A 150 22.93 -3.63 2.15
CA GLY A 150 21.77 -3.49 3.04
C GLY A 150 20.45 -3.12 2.34
N PRO A 151 20.43 -2.10 1.45
CA PRO A 151 19.29 -1.78 0.58
C PRO A 151 18.70 -2.95 -0.21
N TRP A 152 19.54 -3.76 -0.88
CA TRP A 152 19.10 -4.96 -1.60
C TRP A 152 18.57 -6.03 -0.64
N PHE A 153 19.21 -6.19 0.51
CA PHE A 153 18.74 -7.13 1.52
C PHE A 153 17.36 -6.73 2.08
N MET A 154 17.10 -5.44 2.31
CA MET A 154 15.78 -4.92 2.69
C MET A 154 14.72 -5.16 1.62
N CYS A 155 14.99 -4.85 0.34
CA CYS A 155 14.07 -5.17 -0.75
C CYS A 155 13.79 -6.67 -0.85
N LYS A 156 14.83 -7.52 -0.72
CA LYS A 156 14.68 -8.98 -0.71
C LYS A 156 13.82 -9.46 0.46
N MET A 157 13.94 -8.86 1.63
CA MET A 157 13.14 -9.19 2.80
C MET A 157 11.67 -8.82 2.59
N ASN A 158 11.38 -7.58 2.17
CA ASN A 158 10.02 -7.13 1.84
C ASN A 158 9.37 -8.00 0.76
N LYS A 159 10.13 -8.33 -0.30
CA LYS A 159 9.68 -9.21 -1.38
C LYS A 159 9.36 -10.61 -0.88
N TRP A 160 10.27 -11.22 -0.12
CA TRP A 160 10.03 -12.55 0.45
C TRP A 160 8.81 -12.58 1.37
N PHE A 161 8.61 -11.57 2.23
CA PHE A 161 7.39 -11.49 3.06
C PHE A 161 6.12 -11.29 2.23
N SER A 162 6.19 -10.49 1.16
CA SER A 162 5.04 -10.21 0.29
C SER A 162 4.63 -11.44 -0.52
N GLU A 163 5.59 -12.08 -1.21
CA GLU A 163 5.38 -13.30 -2.00
C GLU A 163 4.80 -14.46 -1.16
N ASN A 164 5.14 -14.50 0.13
CA ASN A 164 4.63 -15.49 1.07
C ASN A 164 3.34 -15.07 1.79
N THR A 165 2.79 -13.90 1.50
CA THR A 165 1.51 -13.41 2.04
C THR A 165 0.42 -13.45 0.97
N LYS A 166 -0.48 -14.42 1.10
CA LYS A 166 -1.66 -14.58 0.24
C LYS A 166 -2.88 -13.92 0.85
N ILE A 167 -3.91 -13.73 0.02
CA ILE A 167 -5.23 -13.26 0.44
C ILE A 167 -6.26 -14.30 0.01
N THR A 168 -7.02 -14.80 0.97
CA THR A 168 -8.05 -15.82 0.77
C THR A 168 -9.45 -15.26 1.00
N LYS A 169 -10.44 -15.82 0.32
CA LYS A 169 -11.87 -15.50 0.46
C LYS A 169 -12.64 -16.81 0.50
N ASN A 170 -13.39 -17.06 1.58
CA ASN A 170 -14.08 -18.34 1.82
C ASN A 170 -13.16 -19.58 1.66
N GLY A 171 -11.87 -19.46 2.00
CA GLY A 171 -10.88 -20.54 1.89
C GLY A 171 -10.24 -20.74 0.51
N GLN A 172 -10.60 -19.95 -0.50
CA GLN A 172 -9.95 -19.95 -1.81
C GLN A 172 -8.94 -18.80 -1.92
N ASP A 173 -7.77 -19.05 -2.52
CA ASP A 173 -6.77 -18.02 -2.84
C ASP A 173 -7.34 -17.05 -3.89
N VAL A 174 -7.57 -15.79 -3.52
CA VAL A 174 -8.06 -14.72 -4.43
C VAL A 174 -7.01 -13.67 -4.78
N GLY A 175 -5.79 -13.86 -4.30
CA GLY A 175 -4.62 -13.04 -4.61
C GLY A 175 -3.58 -13.04 -3.49
N GLY A 176 -2.86 -11.93 -3.35
CA GLY A 176 -1.72 -11.82 -2.44
C GLY A 176 -0.98 -10.48 -2.56
N LEU A 177 0.06 -10.33 -1.74
CA LEU A 177 0.95 -9.17 -1.78
C LEU A 177 2.08 -9.38 -2.78
N ASP A 178 2.58 -8.29 -3.35
CA ASP A 178 3.71 -8.25 -4.25
C ASP A 178 4.56 -7.00 -3.93
N PHE A 179 5.88 -7.11 -4.09
CA PHE A 179 6.82 -6.02 -3.82
C PHE A 179 7.80 -5.88 -4.98
N VAL A 180 7.69 -4.76 -5.70
CA VAL A 180 8.42 -4.50 -6.95
C VAL A 180 9.65 -3.60 -6.77
N GLY A 181 9.97 -3.21 -5.53
CA GLY A 181 11.01 -2.21 -5.25
C GLY A 181 12.44 -2.75 -5.39
N GLU A 182 13.30 -1.97 -6.04
CA GLU A 182 14.69 -2.35 -6.30
C GLU A 182 15.68 -1.75 -5.30
N GLY A 183 16.72 -2.53 -4.94
CA GLY A 183 17.74 -2.11 -3.98
C GLY A 183 18.60 -0.93 -4.46
N GLY A 184 18.71 -0.71 -5.78
CA GLY A 184 19.47 0.42 -6.35
C GLY A 184 18.83 1.77 -6.05
N GLU A 185 17.51 1.87 -6.14
CA GLU A 185 16.75 3.09 -5.79
C GLU A 185 16.88 3.41 -4.29
N LEU A 186 16.85 2.38 -3.43
CA LEU A 186 17.12 2.54 -2.02
C LEU A 186 18.57 2.94 -1.74
N LEU A 187 19.59 2.42 -2.44
CA LEU A 187 20.98 2.76 -2.15
C LEU A 187 21.23 4.28 -2.25
N VAL A 188 20.74 4.92 -3.31
CA VAL A 188 20.83 6.39 -3.47
C VAL A 188 20.11 7.10 -2.32
N THR A 189 18.92 6.62 -1.95
CA THR A 189 18.12 7.16 -0.84
C THR A 189 18.84 7.01 0.51
N PHE A 190 19.56 5.91 0.73
CA PHE A 190 20.36 5.64 1.93
C PHE A 190 21.61 6.52 2.01
N ILE A 191 22.39 6.61 0.93
CA ILE A 191 23.62 7.44 0.89
C ILE A 191 23.27 8.91 1.16
N VAL A 192 22.28 9.45 0.42
CA VAL A 192 21.82 10.83 0.60
C VAL A 192 21.16 11.01 1.98
N GLY A 193 20.36 10.04 2.42
CA GLY A 193 19.67 10.04 3.70
C GLY A 193 20.63 10.12 4.89
N TYR A 194 21.62 9.23 4.95
CA TYR A 194 22.61 9.24 6.03
C TYR A 194 23.52 10.46 5.97
N LEU A 195 23.99 10.87 4.79
CA LEU A 195 24.85 12.06 4.65
C LEU A 195 24.14 13.32 5.15
N LEU A 196 22.90 13.57 4.68
CA LEU A 196 22.13 14.72 5.11
C LEU A 196 21.71 14.63 6.58
N THR A 197 21.39 13.43 7.09
CA THR A 197 21.06 13.24 8.52
C THR A 197 22.28 13.54 9.39
N LEU A 198 23.49 13.14 8.99
CA LEU A 198 24.73 13.45 9.69
C LEU A 198 25.05 14.95 9.67
N VAL A 199 25.05 15.58 8.49
CA VAL A 199 25.39 17.00 8.32
C VAL A 199 24.36 17.93 8.99
N THR A 200 23.09 17.52 9.07
CA THR A 200 22.02 18.28 9.76
C THR A 200 21.81 17.87 11.22
N PHE A 201 22.74 17.10 11.82
CA PHE A 201 22.67 16.66 13.21
C PHE A 201 21.32 16.00 13.60
N GLY A 202 20.82 15.13 12.72
CA GLY A 202 19.58 14.37 12.91
C GLY A 202 18.32 15.01 12.32
N ILE A 203 18.33 16.30 11.96
CA ILE A 203 17.12 17.00 11.47
C ILE A 203 16.55 16.34 10.21
N TYR A 204 17.39 15.98 9.24
CA TYR A 204 16.95 15.34 7.99
C TYR A 204 16.30 13.95 8.18
N MET A 205 16.42 13.33 9.37
CA MET A 205 15.87 12.01 9.66
C MET A 205 14.35 11.92 9.36
N ALA A 206 13.59 12.99 9.57
CA ALA A 206 12.16 13.03 9.25
C ALA A 206 11.90 12.89 7.74
N TRP A 207 12.66 13.59 6.90
CA TRP A 207 12.57 13.48 5.43
C TRP A 207 13.07 12.13 4.93
N PHE A 208 14.12 11.57 5.55
CA PHE A 208 14.60 10.23 5.24
C PHE A 208 13.57 9.15 5.60
N GLN A 209 12.95 9.21 6.78
CA GLN A 209 11.83 8.33 7.16
C GLN A 209 10.65 8.43 6.18
N VAL A 210 10.25 9.65 5.78
CA VAL A 210 9.17 9.82 4.79
C VAL A 210 9.54 9.23 3.43
N LYS A 211 10.79 9.38 2.96
CA LYS A 211 11.25 8.71 1.74
C LYS A 211 11.19 7.18 1.86
N MET A 212 11.55 6.63 3.02
CA MET A 212 11.42 5.19 3.28
C MET A 212 9.96 4.72 3.27
N ILE A 213 9.04 5.46 3.90
CA ILE A 213 7.61 5.12 3.89
C ILE A 213 7.05 5.20 2.46
N LYS A 214 7.39 6.26 1.70
CA LYS A 214 7.00 6.39 0.27
C LYS A 214 7.52 5.23 -0.56
N PHE A 215 8.82 4.92 -0.49
CA PHE A 215 9.41 3.79 -1.20
C PHE A 215 8.70 2.46 -0.90
N ASN A 216 8.39 2.18 0.38
CA ASN A 216 7.69 0.95 0.74
C ASN A 216 6.23 0.93 0.24
N ALA A 217 5.50 2.04 0.36
CA ALA A 217 4.13 2.16 -0.12
C ALA A 217 4.04 2.05 -1.65
N ASP A 218 4.80 2.88 -2.37
CA ASP A 218 4.77 2.96 -3.83
C ASP A 218 5.16 1.63 -4.50
N ASN A 219 6.02 0.83 -3.85
CA ASN A 219 6.48 -0.48 -4.34
C ASN A 219 5.70 -1.69 -3.83
N THR A 220 4.78 -1.54 -2.86
CA THR A 220 3.94 -2.66 -2.41
C THR A 220 2.62 -2.67 -3.15
N LYS A 221 2.28 -3.80 -3.77
CA LYS A 221 1.07 -4.01 -4.56
C LYS A 221 0.21 -5.08 -3.90
N ILE A 222 -1.11 -4.92 -3.96
CA ILE A 222 -2.09 -5.85 -3.40
C ILE A 222 -2.95 -6.38 -4.55
N ASN A 223 -2.79 -7.66 -4.90
CA ASN A 223 -3.62 -8.31 -5.90
C ASN A 223 -4.82 -8.98 -5.19
N VAL A 224 -6.06 -8.60 -5.51
CA VAL A 224 -7.30 -9.21 -4.95
C VAL A 224 -8.41 -9.23 -5.99
N ASP A 225 -9.10 -10.37 -6.12
CA ASP A 225 -10.24 -10.56 -7.04
C ASP A 225 -9.89 -10.13 -8.49
N GLY A 226 -8.65 -10.36 -8.93
CA GLY A 226 -8.16 -9.98 -10.27
C GLY A 226 -7.78 -8.51 -10.45
N HIS A 227 -8.00 -7.65 -9.45
CA HIS A 227 -7.56 -6.25 -9.47
C HIS A 227 -6.20 -6.10 -8.76
N ARG A 228 -5.28 -5.36 -9.39
CA ARG A 228 -4.04 -4.91 -8.74
C ARG A 228 -4.27 -3.55 -8.11
N LEU A 229 -4.07 -3.46 -6.80
CA LEU A 229 -4.11 -2.22 -6.05
C LEU A 229 -2.70 -1.72 -5.79
N GLY A 230 -2.43 -0.47 -6.15
CA GLY A 230 -1.23 0.25 -5.76
C GLY A 230 -1.46 0.94 -4.42
N MET A 231 -0.39 1.12 -3.66
CA MET A 231 -0.37 2.04 -2.53
C MET A 231 0.48 3.27 -2.84
N ARG A 232 0.18 4.39 -2.19
CA ARG A 232 0.97 5.62 -2.24
C ARG A 232 0.93 6.32 -0.90
N PHE A 233 2.07 6.86 -0.46
CA PHE A 233 2.13 7.68 0.74
C PHE A 233 2.22 9.18 0.41
N THR A 234 1.23 9.97 0.83
CA THR A 234 1.16 11.41 0.50
C THR A 234 1.85 12.33 1.50
N GLY A 235 2.21 11.84 2.69
CA GLY A 235 2.72 12.68 3.79
C GLY A 235 4.09 13.30 3.49
N GLU A 236 4.40 14.41 4.17
CA GLU A 236 5.63 15.16 3.95
C GLU A 236 6.62 15.13 5.12
N GLY A 237 7.91 15.26 4.80
CA GLY A 237 8.99 15.28 5.81
C GLY A 237 8.89 16.47 6.77
N GLY A 238 8.38 17.61 6.30
CA GLY A 238 8.14 18.80 7.14
C GLY A 238 7.03 18.58 8.17
N GLU A 239 5.92 17.92 7.78
CA GLU A 239 4.85 17.55 8.71
C GLU A 239 5.37 16.62 9.81
N LEU A 240 6.12 15.58 9.41
CA LEU A 240 6.70 14.62 10.35
C LEU A 240 7.75 15.27 11.27
N PHE A 241 8.57 16.18 10.74
CA PHE A 241 9.54 16.95 11.54
C PHE A 241 8.86 17.80 12.61
N VAL A 242 7.86 18.60 12.23
CA VAL A 242 7.09 19.43 13.18
C VAL A 242 6.37 18.54 14.20
N MET A 243 5.86 17.38 13.78
CA MET A 243 5.22 16.43 14.67
C MET A 243 6.18 15.83 15.69
N PHE A 244 7.39 15.42 15.28
CA PHE A 244 8.44 14.96 16.19
C PHE A 244 8.88 16.09 17.14
N LEU A 245 9.16 17.28 16.62
CA LEU A 245 9.64 18.42 17.42
C LEU A 245 8.65 18.79 18.54
N VAL A 246 7.37 18.98 18.19
CA VAL A 246 6.31 19.28 19.16
C VAL A 246 6.00 18.08 20.04
N GLY A 247 5.99 16.87 19.46
CA GLY A 247 5.71 15.62 20.17
C GLY A 247 6.72 15.32 21.27
N TYR A 248 8.01 15.37 20.98
CA TYR A 248 9.07 15.17 21.96
C TYR A 248 9.12 16.30 23.01
N LEU A 249 8.97 17.56 22.60
CA LEU A 249 8.93 18.69 23.55
C LEU A 249 7.79 18.51 24.57
N LEU A 250 6.57 18.26 24.11
CA LEU A 250 5.43 18.05 24.99
C LEU A 250 5.58 16.75 25.82
N THR A 251 6.16 15.70 25.26
CA THR A 251 6.47 14.46 26.01
C THR A 251 7.44 14.73 27.16
N ILE A 252 8.48 15.53 26.95
CA ILE A 252 9.43 15.91 28.02
C ILE A 252 8.74 16.78 29.09
N VAL A 253 8.03 17.84 28.68
CA VAL A 253 7.34 18.77 29.60
C VAL A 253 6.25 18.07 30.43
N THR A 254 5.63 17.01 29.89
CA THR A 254 4.60 16.22 30.58
C THR A 254 5.14 14.93 31.22
N LEU A 255 6.46 14.80 31.38
CA LEU A 255 7.12 13.65 32.02
C LEU A 255 6.71 12.29 31.42
N GLY A 256 6.64 12.24 30.09
CA GLY A 256 6.23 11.07 29.30
C GLY A 256 4.76 11.09 28.90
N PHE A 257 3.87 11.74 29.65
CA PHE A 257 2.41 11.55 29.51
C PHE A 257 1.84 11.92 28.13
N TYR A 258 2.39 12.93 27.45
CA TYR A 258 1.94 13.29 26.09
C TYR A 258 2.27 12.22 25.02
N MET A 259 3.14 11.25 25.31
CA MET A 259 3.56 10.22 24.33
C MET A 259 2.37 9.45 23.74
N PHE A 260 1.29 9.25 24.50
CA PHE A 260 0.11 8.52 24.05
C PHE A 260 -0.71 9.31 23.01
N TRP A 261 -0.83 10.63 23.18
CA TRP A 261 -1.41 11.52 22.17
C TRP A 261 -0.51 11.68 20.95
N PHE A 262 0.80 11.73 21.16
CA PHE A 262 1.77 11.76 20.07
C PHE A 262 1.70 10.48 19.22
N MET A 263 1.65 9.29 19.84
CA MET A 263 1.43 8.01 19.15
C MET A 263 0.09 7.97 18.40
N ALA A 264 -1.00 8.45 19.01
CA ALA A 264 -2.31 8.55 18.34
C ALA A 264 -2.25 9.41 17.08
N LYS A 265 -1.60 10.58 17.19
CA LYS A 265 -1.40 11.52 16.09
C LYS A 265 -0.51 10.92 14.98
N MET A 266 0.54 10.19 15.35
CA MET A 266 1.45 9.54 14.41
C MET A 266 0.75 8.41 13.63
N LEU A 267 0.00 7.53 14.31
CA LEU A 267 -0.82 6.50 13.68
C LEU A 267 -1.84 7.10 12.71
N LYS A 268 -2.60 8.11 13.16
CA LYS A 268 -3.60 8.78 12.32
C LYS A 268 -2.96 9.44 11.10
N TRP A 269 -1.83 10.13 11.25
CA TRP A 269 -1.13 10.78 10.15
C TRP A 269 -0.53 9.78 9.15
N GLN A 270 -0.03 8.62 9.60
CA GLN A 270 0.42 7.56 8.70
C GLN A 270 -0.75 7.00 7.87
N LEU A 271 -1.89 6.73 8.51
CA LEU A 271 -3.05 6.16 7.84
C LEU A 271 -3.75 7.16 6.90
N SER A 272 -3.97 8.40 7.33
CA SER A 272 -4.59 9.45 6.48
C SER A 272 -3.78 9.80 5.24
N ASN A 273 -2.46 9.60 5.30
CA ASN A 273 -1.55 9.76 4.18
C ASN A 273 -1.31 8.49 3.37
N THR A 274 -1.83 7.33 3.80
CA THR A 274 -1.76 6.10 3.00
C THR A 274 -2.99 6.00 2.12
N VAL A 275 -2.75 6.04 0.81
CA VAL A 275 -3.77 5.93 -0.25
C VAL A 275 -3.63 4.56 -0.90
N VAL A 276 -4.75 3.86 -1.08
CA VAL A 276 -4.86 2.60 -1.85
C VAL A 276 -5.70 2.89 -3.08
N PHE A 277 -5.24 2.49 -4.27
CA PHE A 277 -5.93 2.79 -5.53
C PHE A 277 -5.80 1.64 -6.54
N VAL A 278 -6.76 1.50 -7.47
CA VAL A 278 -6.70 0.46 -8.52
C VAL A 278 -5.70 0.86 -9.61
N GLU A 279 -4.69 0.03 -9.87
CA GLU A 279 -3.75 0.23 -10.97
C GLU A 279 -4.39 -0.15 -12.32
N GLY A 280 -4.16 0.68 -13.35
CA GLY A 280 -4.62 0.41 -14.73
C GLY A 280 -6.13 0.62 -14.97
N GLY A 281 -6.91 1.02 -13.97
CA GLY A 281 -8.35 1.24 -14.09
C GLY A 281 -8.71 2.60 -14.69
N ALA A 282 -9.43 2.58 -15.83
CA ALA A 282 -10.39 3.65 -16.13
C ALA A 282 -11.40 3.79 -14.95
N PRO A 283 -12.02 4.96 -14.73
CA PRO A 283 -12.87 5.17 -13.56
C PRO A 283 -13.94 4.09 -13.44
N MET A 284 -13.96 3.42 -12.28
CA MET A 284 -14.92 2.37 -11.90
C MET A 284 -16.33 2.96 -11.77
N GLY A 285 -16.97 3.20 -12.92
CA GLY A 285 -18.17 4.04 -13.01
C GLY A 285 -18.84 4.07 -14.39
N VAL A 286 -18.58 3.08 -15.25
CA VAL A 286 -19.44 2.82 -16.43
C VAL A 286 -19.83 1.35 -16.37
N GLY A 287 -21.06 1.09 -15.92
CA GLY A 287 -21.54 -0.27 -15.75
C GLY A 287 -21.65 -1.03 -17.08
N MET A 288 -21.53 -2.36 -17.00
CA MET A 288 -21.99 -3.27 -18.05
C MET A 288 -23.52 -3.20 -18.18
N GLY A 289 -24.03 -2.13 -18.78
CA GLY A 289 -25.40 -2.01 -19.25
C GLY A 289 -25.50 -2.60 -20.65
N GLY A 290 -25.80 -3.88 -20.75
CA GLY A 290 -26.13 -4.50 -22.03
C GLY A 290 -27.40 -3.89 -22.60
N GLY A 291 -27.27 -3.07 -23.65
CA GLY A 291 -28.39 -2.41 -24.33
C GLY A 291 -28.02 -2.14 -25.79
N GLN A 292 -28.70 -2.81 -26.71
CA GLN A 292 -28.48 -2.64 -28.15
C GLN A 292 -28.88 -1.22 -28.56
N VAL A 293 -27.98 -0.50 -29.23
CA VAL A 293 -28.29 0.79 -29.86
C VAL A 293 -29.16 0.56 -31.10
N GLN A 294 -30.47 0.61 -30.91
CA GLN A 294 -31.44 0.63 -32.00
C GLN A 294 -31.65 2.07 -32.46
N GLN A 295 -31.38 2.35 -33.74
CA GLN A 295 -31.58 3.68 -34.32
C GLN A 295 -33.07 3.98 -34.55
N LEU A 296 -33.61 4.95 -33.81
CA LEU A 296 -34.76 5.80 -34.17
C LEU A 296 -34.51 7.17 -33.51
N GLY A 297 -34.84 8.33 -34.08
CA GLY A 297 -35.47 8.64 -35.35
C GLY A 297 -36.37 9.88 -35.23
N GLY A 298 -35.93 11.04 -35.76
CA GLY A 298 -36.75 12.26 -35.88
C GLY A 298 -36.52 13.36 -34.81
N PRO A 299 -36.72 14.66 -35.16
CA PRO A 299 -36.45 15.79 -34.27
C PRO A 299 -37.65 16.18 -33.37
N PRO A 300 -37.43 16.78 -32.19
CA PRO A 300 -38.52 17.23 -31.32
C PRO A 300 -39.20 18.49 -31.84
N GLN A 301 -40.52 18.45 -31.96
CA GLN A 301 -41.35 19.62 -32.25
C GLN A 301 -41.75 20.37 -30.97
N GLY A 302 -41.69 21.70 -31.03
CA GLY A 302 -42.66 22.59 -30.38
C GLY A 302 -42.58 22.79 -28.87
N GLN A 303 -41.89 23.87 -28.45
CA GLN A 303 -42.49 24.95 -27.64
C GLN A 303 -41.53 26.15 -27.48
N MET A 304 -42.07 27.37 -27.62
CA MET A 304 -41.44 28.66 -27.32
C MET A 304 -42.52 29.57 -26.68
N PRO A 305 -42.19 30.75 -26.13
CA PRO A 305 -41.28 30.97 -25.00
C PRO A 305 -41.92 31.92 -23.96
N TYR A 306 -41.26 32.21 -22.83
CA TYR A 306 -41.62 33.37 -21.99
C TYR A 306 -40.40 34.12 -21.42
N GLY A 307 -40.28 35.39 -21.80
CA GLY A 307 -39.81 36.47 -20.92
C GLY A 307 -38.32 36.71 -20.71
N GLN A 308 -37.68 37.47 -21.61
CA GLN A 308 -36.54 38.35 -21.27
C GLN A 308 -36.79 39.78 -21.79
N PRO A 309 -36.56 40.83 -20.98
CA PRO A 309 -36.47 42.21 -21.47
C PRO A 309 -35.08 42.49 -22.12
N PRO A 310 -34.97 43.48 -23.03
CA PRO A 310 -33.96 43.47 -24.08
C PRO A 310 -32.62 44.16 -23.72
N GLN A 311 -31.53 43.68 -24.36
CA GLN A 311 -30.26 44.42 -24.47
C GLN A 311 -30.27 45.35 -25.70
N PRO A 312 -29.59 46.52 -25.66
CA PRO A 312 -29.50 47.41 -26.82
C PRO A 312 -28.65 46.83 -27.96
N GLN A 313 -29.18 46.86 -29.19
CA GLN A 313 -28.43 46.52 -30.40
C GLN A 313 -27.52 47.68 -30.81
N LEU A 314 -26.23 47.37 -31.07
CA LEU A 314 -25.37 48.23 -31.89
C LEU A 314 -25.33 47.65 -33.32
N GLY A 315 -25.58 48.52 -34.30
CA GLY A 315 -25.95 48.13 -35.66
C GLY A 315 -24.80 47.59 -36.52
N GLN A 316 -25.19 46.82 -37.53
CA GLN A 316 -24.30 46.37 -38.61
C GLN A 316 -24.04 47.50 -39.62
N ALA A 317 -22.89 47.44 -40.29
CA ALA A 317 -22.65 48.13 -41.56
C ALA A 317 -22.17 47.10 -42.62
N PRO A 318 -22.51 47.26 -43.93
CA PRO A 318 -22.44 46.17 -44.90
C PRO A 318 -21.13 46.14 -45.70
N GLY A 319 -20.79 44.98 -46.29
CA GLY A 319 -19.54 44.78 -47.04
C GLY A 319 -19.65 44.81 -48.57
N MET A 320 -18.48 44.77 -49.23
CA MET A 320 -18.20 44.49 -50.66
C MET A 320 -16.75 43.92 -50.72
N GLY A 321 -16.30 43.02 -51.61
CA GLY A 321 -16.89 42.34 -52.78
C GLY A 321 -16.08 41.07 -53.19
N GLN A 322 -16.15 40.61 -54.46
CA GLN A 322 -15.77 39.24 -54.92
C GLN A 322 -14.65 39.24 -56.03
N GLN A 323 -14.07 38.12 -56.57
CA GLN A 323 -14.38 36.68 -56.40
C GLN A 323 -13.18 35.65 -56.35
N PRO A 324 -12.58 35.10 -57.45
CA PRO A 324 -12.62 33.62 -57.60
C PRO A 324 -11.33 32.81 -57.91
N GLY A 325 -11.39 31.51 -57.56
CA GLY A 325 -10.72 30.35 -58.22
C GLY A 325 -9.25 30.09 -57.86
N TYR A 326 -8.65 28.89 -57.96
CA TYR A 326 -9.00 27.48 -58.30
C TYR A 326 -8.11 26.59 -57.37
N GLY A 327 -8.33 25.31 -57.00
CA GLY A 327 -8.68 24.08 -57.75
C GLY A 327 -7.52 23.05 -57.63
N ALA A 328 -7.74 21.88 -57.01
CA ALA A 328 -6.76 20.76 -56.88
C ALA A 328 -6.78 19.84 -58.14
N PRO A 329 -5.83 18.89 -58.41
CA PRO A 329 -5.57 17.64 -57.63
C PRO A 329 -4.07 17.13 -57.79
N PRO A 330 -3.68 15.82 -57.70
CA PRO A 330 -4.32 14.57 -57.21
C PRO A 330 -3.48 13.73 -56.21
N GLN A 331 -4.01 12.56 -55.83
CA GLN A 331 -3.44 11.55 -54.90
C GLN A 331 -2.42 10.60 -55.56
N GLY A 332 -1.54 9.97 -54.76
CA GLY A 332 -0.86 8.71 -55.14
C GLY A 332 0.38 8.34 -54.30
N GLY A 333 0.56 7.03 -54.04
CA GLY A 333 1.84 6.46 -53.56
C GLY A 333 1.87 6.02 -52.09
N GLY A 334 1.65 4.72 -51.84
CA GLY A 334 1.80 4.12 -50.51
C GLY A 334 3.18 3.48 -50.29
N TYR A 335 3.60 3.44 -49.02
CA TYR A 335 4.66 2.58 -48.49
C TYR A 335 4.09 1.95 -47.21
N GLY A 336 4.19 0.66 -46.92
CA GLY A 336 5.09 -0.35 -47.48
C GLY A 336 5.84 -1.01 -46.31
N GLY A 337 5.15 -1.85 -45.53
CA GLY A 337 5.72 -2.48 -44.34
C GLY A 337 6.76 -3.56 -44.69
N PRO A 338 7.84 -3.72 -43.90
CA PRO A 338 8.85 -4.74 -44.15
C PRO A 338 8.34 -6.17 -43.86
N PRO A 339 8.90 -7.20 -44.52
CA PRO A 339 8.19 -8.47 -44.71
C PRO A 339 8.50 -9.56 -43.68
N GLN A 340 7.54 -10.48 -43.49
CA GLN A 340 7.76 -11.80 -42.89
C GLN A 340 8.20 -12.81 -43.96
N GLY A 341 9.08 -13.76 -43.62
CA GLY A 341 9.20 -15.01 -44.38
C GLY A 341 10.58 -15.69 -44.38
N GLY A 342 10.61 -16.93 -43.89
CA GLY A 342 11.72 -17.88 -44.07
C GLY A 342 12.59 -18.12 -42.83
N GLY A 343 12.87 -19.35 -42.38
CA GLY A 343 12.43 -20.64 -42.93
C GLY A 343 13.46 -21.77 -42.80
N TYR A 344 13.96 -22.05 -41.60
CA TYR A 344 14.80 -23.22 -41.28
C TYR A 344 14.43 -23.65 -39.83
N GLY A 345 14.33 -24.92 -39.43
CA GLY A 345 14.69 -26.17 -40.09
C GLY A 345 15.35 -27.11 -39.07
N GLY A 346 14.56 -27.80 -38.23
CA GLY A 346 15.07 -28.84 -37.32
C GLY A 346 15.41 -30.14 -38.09
N PRO A 347 16.33 -30.98 -37.59
CA PRO A 347 15.93 -32.14 -36.74
C PRO A 347 17.07 -32.62 -35.79
N PRO A 348 17.03 -33.84 -35.19
CA PRO A 348 15.91 -34.71 -34.79
C PRO A 348 15.86 -35.01 -33.29
N GLN A 349 14.77 -35.65 -32.83
CA GLN A 349 14.75 -36.40 -31.57
C GLN A 349 15.31 -37.82 -31.76
N GLY A 350 16.01 -38.31 -30.74
CA GLY A 350 16.35 -39.71 -30.48
C GLY A 350 17.08 -39.81 -29.14
N GLY A 351 16.95 -40.86 -28.33
CA GLY A 351 16.15 -42.07 -28.54
C GLY A 351 16.60 -43.25 -27.66
N GLY A 352 16.39 -43.17 -26.34
CA GLY A 352 16.33 -44.34 -25.45
C GLY A 352 17.62 -44.97 -24.90
N TYR A 353 17.42 -45.79 -23.86
CA TYR A 353 18.29 -46.84 -23.29
C TYR A 353 19.55 -46.44 -22.50
N ALA A 354 19.40 -46.34 -21.17
CA ALA A 354 19.90 -47.33 -20.20
C ALA A 354 19.49 -46.94 -18.77
#